data_AF-A0A8P0SJJ9-F1
#
_entry.id   AF-A0A8P0SJJ9-F1
#
_cell.length_a   1.000
_cell.length_b   1.000
_cell.length_c   1.000
_cell.angle_alpha   90.00
_cell.angle_beta   90.00
_cell.angle_gamma   90.00
#
_symmetry.space_group_name_H-M   'P 1'
#
loop_
_entity.id
_entity.type
_entity.pdbx_description
1 polymer ?
#
loop_
_entity_poly.entity_id
_entity_poly.type
_entity_poly.pdbx_seq_one_letter_code
_entity_poly.pdbx_strand_id
1 'polypeptide(L)'
;MPQVGRGCRRWDTVGACGTRMPQVDVDAAAERQYICAGTRRRPEARAAQPHQEPPRGGTAKGLCSRMKLLVGVLLCSLVLGVSSQRWWTFLKEAGQGTRDMWRAYSDMREANYKNSDKYFHARGNYDAARRGPGGAWAAKVISDARENSQRITDRLKFGDSGHGAEDSKADQAANKWGRSGKDPNHFRPAGLPSKY
;
A
#
# COMPACT_ATOMS: atom_id res chain seq x y z
N MET A 1 50.76 14.61 22.68
CA MET A 1 50.60 16.07 22.87
C MET A 1 50.32 16.70 21.52
N PRO A 2 49.43 17.71 21.42
CA PRO A 2 47.96 17.51 21.50
C PRO A 2 47.21 18.24 20.35
N GLN A 3 46.02 17.75 19.94
CA GLN A 3 44.66 18.25 20.22
C GLN A 3 44.27 19.61 19.62
N VAL A 4 43.28 19.62 18.72
CA VAL A 4 42.13 20.57 18.65
C VAL A 4 41.07 19.91 17.73
N GLY A 5 39.76 19.85 17.97
CA GLY A 5 38.89 20.31 19.05
C GLY A 5 37.48 19.76 18.80
N ARG A 6 36.79 19.40 19.90
CA ARG A 6 35.39 18.93 19.95
C ARG A 6 34.43 20.10 19.77
N GLY A 7 33.27 19.83 19.17
CA GLY A 7 32.16 20.79 19.07
C GLY A 7 30.82 20.14 19.39
N CYS A 8 30.55 19.89 20.68
CA CYS A 8 29.18 19.79 21.21
C CYS A 8 28.58 21.20 21.26
N ARG A 9 27.32 21.38 20.82
CA ARG A 9 26.54 22.57 21.16
C ARG A 9 25.23 22.18 21.84
N ARG A 10 25.31 22.27 23.16
CA ARG A 10 24.23 22.45 24.13
C ARG A 10 23.77 23.91 24.05
N TRP A 11 22.46 24.13 24.06
CA TRP A 11 21.88 25.44 24.35
C TRP A 11 21.04 25.29 25.61
N ASP A 12 21.64 25.68 26.73
CA ASP A 12 20.93 26.02 27.95
C ASP A 12 20.29 27.41 27.75
N THR A 13 19.02 27.56 28.12
CA THR A 13 18.45 28.86 28.49
C THR A 13 17.70 28.68 29.80
N VAL A 14 18.23 29.32 30.84
CA VAL A 14 17.63 29.50 32.16
C VAL A 14 17.65 31.00 32.43
N GLY A 15 16.56 31.54 32.97
CA GLY A 15 16.40 32.96 33.35
C GLY A 15 14.94 33.38 33.20
N ALA A 16 14.03 33.07 34.12
CA ALA A 16 13.87 33.59 35.48
C ALA A 16 13.49 35.08 35.54
N CYS A 17 12.19 35.34 35.75
CA CYS A 17 11.63 36.49 36.47
C CYS A 17 10.47 35.87 37.28
N GLY A 18 10.59 35.67 38.60
CA GLY A 18 10.25 36.67 39.64
C GLY A 18 8.72 36.73 39.77
N THR A 19 8.04 36.43 40.87
CA THR A 19 8.37 36.48 42.30
C THR A 19 7.39 35.62 43.09
N ARG A 20 7.84 35.09 44.24
CA ARG A 20 7.08 34.27 45.19
C ARG A 20 6.98 34.98 46.55
N MET A 21 5.86 34.74 47.24
CA MET A 21 5.56 34.88 48.68
C MET A 21 5.20 36.29 49.20
N PRO A 22 4.49 36.44 50.36
CA PRO A 22 4.09 35.41 51.33
C PRO A 22 2.61 35.43 51.81
N GLN A 23 2.30 34.37 52.55
CA GLN A 23 1.29 34.23 53.62
C GLN A 23 0.95 35.52 54.38
N VAL A 24 -0.33 35.62 54.77
CA VAL A 24 -0.72 36.04 56.12
C VAL A 24 -1.92 35.20 56.59
N ASP A 25 -1.65 34.40 57.61
CA ASP A 25 -2.65 33.83 58.53
C ASP A 25 -3.20 34.96 59.43
N VAL A 26 -4.50 34.92 59.73
CA VAL A 26 -5.14 35.45 60.97
C VAL A 26 -6.51 34.77 61.07
N ASP A 27 -6.66 33.75 61.90
CA ASP A 27 -6.99 33.78 63.33
C ASP A 27 -8.47 34.04 63.65
N ALA A 28 -8.96 33.19 64.57
CA ALA A 28 -10.01 33.40 65.57
C ALA A 28 -11.44 33.70 65.05
N ALA A 29 -12.43 32.80 65.16
CA ALA A 29 -13.04 32.30 66.40
C ALA A 29 -13.38 33.42 67.43
N ALA A 30 -14.61 33.93 67.36
CA ALA A 30 -15.47 34.39 68.48
C ALA A 30 -16.53 35.37 67.94
N GLU A 31 -17.80 34.95 67.88
CA GLU A 31 -18.88 35.39 68.79
C GLU A 31 -19.66 36.63 68.31
N ARG A 32 -20.95 36.44 67.98
CA ARG A 32 -22.12 37.02 68.69
C ARG A 32 -23.39 36.93 67.83
N GLN A 33 -24.22 35.95 68.19
CA GLN A 33 -25.58 36.15 68.71
C GLN A 33 -26.39 37.33 68.15
N TYR A 34 -27.39 37.04 67.32
CA TYR A 34 -28.69 37.72 67.40
C TYR A 34 -29.84 36.72 67.21
N ILE A 35 -30.59 36.56 68.30
CA ILE A 35 -31.89 35.90 68.38
C ILE A 35 -32.92 36.84 67.75
N CYS A 36 -33.70 36.35 66.79
CA CYS A 36 -35.02 36.90 66.48
C CYS A 36 -36.02 35.76 66.27
N ALA A 37 -37.07 35.81 67.08
CA ALA A 37 -38.17 34.86 67.17
C ALA A 37 -39.01 34.82 65.87
N GLY A 38 -39.70 33.69 65.62
CA GLY A 38 -40.75 33.70 64.60
C GLY A 38 -41.30 32.34 64.15
N THR A 39 -42.21 31.79 64.95
CA THR A 39 -43.38 30.97 64.53
C THR A 39 -43.16 29.58 63.89
N ARG A 40 -43.58 28.54 64.63
CA ARG A 40 -43.91 27.21 64.09
C ARG A 40 -44.92 27.33 62.94
N ARG A 41 -44.59 26.80 61.76
CA ARG A 41 -45.60 26.34 60.80
C ARG A 41 -45.62 24.81 60.78
N ARG A 42 -46.83 24.27 60.78
CA ARG A 42 -47.15 22.84 60.69
C ARG A 42 -46.54 22.23 59.42
N PRO A 43 -46.18 20.93 59.41
CA PRO A 43 -45.81 20.27 58.17
C PRO A 43 -47.06 20.11 57.31
N GLU A 44 -47.11 20.82 56.18
CA GLU A 44 -48.06 20.49 55.11
C GLU A 44 -47.61 19.20 54.45
N ALA A 45 -48.54 18.24 54.37
CA ALA A 45 -48.33 16.96 53.71
C ALA A 45 -48.00 17.19 52.24
N ARG A 46 -46.76 16.88 51.86
CA ARG A 46 -46.30 16.91 50.47
C ARG A 46 -46.97 15.77 49.71
N ALA A 47 -47.93 16.12 48.85
CA ALA A 47 -48.48 15.20 47.86
C ALA A 47 -47.33 14.65 47.00
N ALA A 48 -47.26 13.33 46.87
CA ALA A 48 -46.28 12.64 46.05
C ALA A 48 -46.49 13.01 44.56
N GLN A 49 -45.47 13.62 43.96
CA GLN A 49 -45.42 13.78 42.50
C GLN A 49 -45.13 12.41 41.86
N PRO A 50 -45.76 12.07 40.71
CA PRO A 50 -45.45 10.85 39.99
C PRO A 50 -44.02 10.93 39.45
N HIS A 51 -43.25 9.86 39.66
CA HIS A 51 -41.92 9.68 39.12
C HIS A 51 -41.92 9.91 37.60
N GLN A 52 -41.28 10.99 37.15
CA GLN A 52 -40.82 11.09 35.77
C GLN A 52 -39.45 10.41 35.71
N GLU A 53 -39.36 9.29 34.97
CA GLU A 53 -38.06 8.72 34.65
C GLU A 53 -37.24 9.74 33.84
N PRO A 54 -35.98 10.00 34.21
CA PRO A 54 -35.14 10.87 33.40
C PRO A 54 -34.91 10.21 32.02
N PRO A 55 -34.85 11.00 30.94
CA PRO A 55 -34.58 10.46 29.62
C PRO A 55 -33.27 9.69 29.67
N ARG A 56 -33.30 8.43 29.20
CA ARG A 56 -32.13 7.53 29.17
C ARG A 56 -30.97 8.26 28.48
N GLY A 57 -30.05 8.77 29.28
CA GLY A 57 -28.93 9.59 28.84
C GLY A 57 -27.97 8.76 28.00
N GLY A 58 -28.15 8.79 26.68
CA GLY A 58 -27.10 8.45 25.75
C GLY A 58 -25.95 9.44 25.94
N THR A 59 -24.89 9.03 26.63
CA THR A 59 -23.74 9.90 26.89
C THR A 59 -23.19 10.45 25.58
N ALA A 60 -22.93 11.76 25.49
CA ALA A 60 -22.37 12.42 24.30
C ALA A 60 -21.05 11.78 23.82
N LYS A 61 -20.32 11.12 24.74
CA LYS A 61 -19.15 10.28 24.46
C LYS A 61 -19.48 9.11 23.52
N GLY A 62 -20.65 8.48 23.68
CA GLY A 62 -21.13 7.41 22.80
C GLY A 62 -21.47 7.87 21.39
N LEU A 63 -22.07 9.06 21.22
CA LEU A 63 -22.32 9.64 19.89
C LEU A 63 -21.02 10.06 19.18
N CYS A 64 -20.08 10.67 19.90
CA CYS A 64 -18.77 11.05 19.37
C CYS A 64 -17.90 9.82 18.99
N SER A 65 -17.96 8.75 19.79
CA SER A 65 -17.29 7.47 19.49
C SER A 65 -17.88 6.79 18.25
N ARG A 66 -19.21 6.82 18.09
CA ARG A 66 -19.91 6.32 16.90
C ARG A 66 -19.52 7.07 15.62
N MET A 67 -19.41 8.41 15.67
CA MET A 67 -18.93 9.20 14.53
C MET A 67 -17.48 8.87 14.16
N LYS A 68 -16.60 8.69 15.15
CA LYS A 68 -15.20 8.29 14.91
C LYS A 68 -15.08 6.90 14.30
N LEU A 69 -15.92 5.95 14.75
CA LEU A 69 -15.99 4.61 14.18
C LEU A 69 -16.49 4.65 12.73
N LEU A 70 -17.55 5.42 12.45
CA LEU A 70 -18.08 5.57 11.09
C LEU A 70 -17.06 6.20 10.15
N VAL A 71 -16.37 7.26 10.58
CA VAL A 71 -15.28 7.88 9.79
C VAL A 71 -14.15 6.88 9.55
N GLY A 72 -13.76 6.11 10.57
CA GLY A 72 -12.74 5.07 10.44
C GLY A 72 -13.14 3.96 9.47
N VAL A 73 -14.39 3.49 9.54
CA VAL A 73 -14.93 2.48 8.62
C VAL A 73 -15.00 3.02 7.19
N LEU A 74 -15.52 4.24 6.97
CA LEU A 74 -15.59 4.86 5.65
C LEU A 74 -14.19 5.07 5.04
N LEU A 75 -13.22 5.53 5.83
CA LEU A 75 -11.83 5.66 5.40
C LEU A 75 -11.22 4.29 5.05
N CYS A 76 -11.47 3.28 5.87
CA CYS A 76 -10.98 1.92 5.64
C CYS A 76 -11.60 1.32 4.37
N SER A 77 -12.90 1.48 4.17
CA SER A 77 -13.62 1.04 2.96
C SER A 77 -13.13 1.76 1.70
N LEU A 78 -12.82 3.06 1.78
CA LEU A 78 -12.25 3.82 0.66
C LEU A 78 -10.84 3.33 0.30
N VAL A 79 -9.97 3.13 1.30
CA VAL A 79 -8.61 2.62 1.10
C VAL A 79 -8.65 1.20 0.52
N LEU A 80 -9.48 0.31 1.05
CA LEU A 80 -9.67 -1.05 0.54
C LEU A 80 -10.30 -1.06 -0.86
N GLY A 81 -11.25 -0.17 -1.15
CA GLY A 81 -11.88 -0.02 -2.46
C GLY A 81 -10.91 0.48 -3.55
N VAL A 82 -10.05 1.45 -3.25
CA VAL A 82 -9.00 1.90 -4.17
C VAL A 82 -7.94 0.82 -4.39
N SER A 83 -7.60 0.08 -3.32
CA SER A 83 -6.63 -1.02 -3.38
C SER A 83 -7.15 -2.21 -4.20
N SER A 84 -8.45 -2.53 -4.09
CA SER A 84 -9.07 -3.63 -4.85
C SER A 84 -9.11 -3.33 -6.34
N GLN A 85 -9.43 -2.09 -6.74
CA GLN A 85 -9.46 -1.69 -8.16
C GLN A 85 -8.07 -1.79 -8.81
N ARG A 86 -7.01 -1.39 -8.10
CA ARG A 86 -5.62 -1.52 -8.55
C ARG A 86 -5.19 -2.98 -8.69
N TRP A 87 -5.64 -3.85 -7.78
CA TRP A 87 -5.37 -5.28 -7.86
C TRP A 87 -6.09 -5.95 -9.02
N TRP A 88 -7.37 -5.64 -9.23
CA TRP A 88 -8.16 -6.18 -10.34
C TRP A 88 -7.61 -5.78 -11.71
N THR A 89 -7.18 -4.52 -11.85
CA THR A 89 -6.52 -4.04 -13.08
C THR A 89 -5.21 -4.79 -13.33
N PHE A 90 -4.34 -4.91 -12.32
CA PHE A 90 -3.11 -5.69 -12.44
C PHE A 90 -3.35 -7.15 -12.86
N LEU A 91 -4.32 -7.84 -12.23
CA LEU A 91 -4.65 -9.22 -12.58
C LEU A 91 -5.21 -9.34 -14.01
N LYS A 92 -6.05 -8.39 -14.43
CA LYS A 92 -6.58 -8.34 -15.79
C LYS A 92 -5.44 -8.17 -16.81
N GLU A 93 -4.52 -7.25 -16.55
CA GLU A 93 -3.35 -7.02 -17.39
C GLU A 93 -2.44 -8.25 -17.45
N ALA A 94 -2.20 -8.93 -16.32
CA ALA A 94 -1.41 -10.16 -16.26
C ALA A 94 -2.06 -11.31 -17.05
N GLY A 95 -3.38 -11.47 -16.96
CA GLY A 95 -4.13 -12.44 -17.77
C GLY A 95 -4.06 -12.13 -19.27
N GLN A 96 -4.18 -10.85 -19.64
CA GLN A 96 -4.03 -10.41 -21.03
C GLN A 96 -2.60 -10.65 -21.55
N GLY A 97 -1.58 -10.27 -20.77
CA GLY A 97 -0.18 -10.49 -21.15
C GLY A 97 0.18 -11.96 -21.26
N THR A 98 -0.38 -12.81 -20.41
CA THR A 98 -0.24 -14.28 -20.54
C THR A 98 -0.82 -14.79 -21.86
N ARG A 99 -2.00 -14.30 -22.26
CA ARG A 99 -2.61 -14.65 -23.55
C ARG A 99 -1.77 -14.17 -24.73
N ASP A 100 -1.15 -12.99 -24.63
CA ASP A 100 -0.26 -12.47 -25.67
C ASP A 100 1.02 -13.31 -25.80
N MET A 101 1.63 -13.72 -24.68
CA MET A 101 2.78 -14.64 -24.67
C MET A 101 2.42 -16.00 -25.30
N TRP A 102 1.25 -16.54 -24.97
CA TRP A 102 0.75 -17.78 -25.58
C TRP A 102 0.54 -17.63 -27.08
N ARG A 103 -0.10 -16.53 -27.52
CA ARG A 103 -0.30 -16.24 -28.95
C ARG A 103 1.04 -16.16 -29.68
N ALA A 104 2.03 -15.48 -29.10
CA ALA A 104 3.35 -15.39 -29.72
C ALA A 104 4.03 -16.76 -29.89
N TYR A 105 3.89 -17.64 -28.89
CA TYR A 105 4.36 -19.01 -28.97
C TYR A 105 3.59 -19.84 -30.01
N SER A 106 2.26 -19.72 -30.07
CA SER A 106 1.43 -20.40 -31.07
C SER A 106 1.80 -19.97 -32.49
N ASP A 107 1.93 -18.67 -32.73
CA ASP A 107 2.31 -18.14 -34.05
C ASP A 107 3.73 -18.55 -34.43
N MET A 108 4.68 -18.59 -33.49
CA MET A 108 6.03 -19.10 -33.74
C MET A 108 6.00 -20.56 -34.21
N ARG A 109 5.16 -21.39 -33.58
CA ARG A 109 4.98 -22.80 -33.97
C ARG A 109 4.26 -22.95 -35.30
N GLU A 110 3.25 -22.12 -35.55
CA GLU A 110 2.50 -22.12 -36.81
C GLU A 110 3.36 -21.64 -37.98
N ALA A 111 4.13 -20.57 -37.78
CA ALA A 111 5.00 -20.00 -38.80
C ALA A 111 6.11 -20.97 -39.19
N ASN A 112 6.64 -21.73 -38.23
CA ASN A 112 7.75 -22.67 -38.40
C ASN A 112 8.87 -22.09 -39.28
N TYR A 113 9.21 -20.82 -39.05
CA TYR A 113 10.05 -20.02 -39.94
C TYR A 113 11.46 -19.92 -39.38
N LYS A 114 12.46 -20.10 -40.25
CA LYS A 114 13.88 -20.08 -39.85
C LYS A 114 14.26 -18.70 -39.29
N ASN A 115 15.04 -18.68 -38.22
CA ASN A 115 15.54 -17.45 -37.56
C ASN A 115 14.44 -16.47 -37.14
N SER A 116 13.25 -16.97 -36.77
CA SER A 116 12.13 -16.12 -36.31
C SER A 116 11.89 -16.17 -34.80
N ASP A 117 12.62 -17.01 -34.07
CA ASP A 117 12.50 -17.19 -32.62
C ASP A 117 12.60 -15.85 -31.87
N LYS A 118 13.67 -15.07 -32.10
CA LYS A 118 13.92 -13.79 -31.42
C LYS A 118 12.82 -12.76 -31.72
N TYR A 119 12.27 -12.80 -32.94
CA TYR A 119 11.11 -11.97 -33.29
C TYR A 119 9.89 -12.31 -32.43
N PHE A 120 9.53 -13.59 -32.34
CA PHE A 120 8.36 -14.00 -31.54
C PHE A 120 8.57 -13.79 -30.03
N HIS A 121 9.80 -13.96 -29.54
CA HIS A 121 10.20 -13.59 -28.18
C HIS A 121 9.98 -12.11 -27.88
N ALA A 122 10.49 -11.24 -28.75
CA ALA A 122 10.31 -9.80 -28.63
C ALA A 122 8.84 -9.39 -28.78
N ARG A 123 8.12 -9.94 -29.77
CA ARG A 123 6.71 -9.58 -30.04
C ARG A 123 5.79 -9.97 -28.88
N GLY A 124 5.92 -11.18 -28.33
CA GLY A 124 5.12 -11.61 -27.18
C GLY A 124 5.35 -10.72 -25.95
N ASN A 125 6.61 -10.39 -25.68
CA ASN A 125 6.95 -9.49 -24.57
C ASN A 125 6.48 -8.05 -24.81
N TYR A 126 6.54 -7.55 -26.04
CA TYR A 126 6.06 -6.23 -26.43
C TYR A 126 4.55 -6.12 -26.28
N ASP A 127 3.80 -7.07 -26.81
CA ASP A 127 2.34 -7.11 -26.70
C ASP A 127 1.88 -7.20 -25.25
N ALA A 128 2.51 -8.08 -24.47
CA ALA A 128 2.18 -8.24 -23.06
C ALA A 128 2.52 -6.98 -22.25
N ALA A 129 3.69 -6.36 -22.45
CA ALA A 129 4.07 -5.15 -21.75
C ALA A 129 3.14 -3.97 -22.05
N ARG A 130 2.58 -3.90 -23.27
CA ARG A 130 1.59 -2.89 -23.67
C ARG A 130 0.25 -3.03 -22.95
N ARG A 131 -0.02 -4.15 -22.27
CA ARG A 131 -1.21 -4.28 -21.42
C ARG A 131 -1.09 -3.44 -20.15
N GLY A 132 0.12 -3.22 -19.66
CA GLY A 132 0.39 -2.51 -18.40
C GLY A 132 1.35 -3.28 -17.49
N PRO A 133 1.56 -2.81 -16.26
CA PRO A 133 2.46 -3.45 -15.28
C PRO A 133 2.19 -4.94 -15.07
N GLY A 134 0.92 -5.37 -15.02
CA GLY A 134 0.58 -6.78 -14.86
C GLY A 134 1.00 -7.63 -16.06
N GLY A 135 0.85 -7.11 -17.27
CA GLY A 135 1.26 -7.80 -18.50
C GLY A 135 2.78 -7.88 -18.63
N ALA A 136 3.51 -6.81 -18.29
CA ALA A 136 4.97 -6.82 -18.24
C ALA A 136 5.51 -7.82 -17.20
N TRP A 137 4.85 -7.92 -16.03
CA TRP A 137 5.14 -8.92 -15.01
C TRP A 137 4.93 -10.34 -15.55
N ALA A 138 3.77 -10.61 -16.17
CA ALA A 138 3.46 -11.92 -16.74
C ALA A 138 4.49 -12.32 -17.81
N ALA A 139 4.83 -11.39 -18.71
CA ALA A 139 5.85 -11.61 -19.73
C ALA A 139 7.22 -11.99 -19.15
N LYS A 140 7.62 -11.33 -18.05
CA LYS A 140 8.85 -11.68 -17.33
C LYS A 140 8.80 -13.09 -16.77
N VAL A 141 7.77 -13.42 -15.99
CA VAL A 141 7.64 -14.72 -15.33
C VAL A 141 7.62 -15.86 -16.37
N ILE A 142 6.85 -15.70 -17.44
CA ILE A 142 6.75 -16.72 -18.50
C ILE A 142 8.07 -16.88 -19.25
N SER A 143 8.77 -15.77 -19.54
CA SER A 143 10.08 -15.82 -20.21
C SER A 143 11.11 -16.56 -19.35
N ASP A 144 11.20 -16.23 -18.05
CA ASP A 144 12.14 -16.84 -17.12
C ASP A 144 11.81 -18.34 -16.91
N ALA A 145 10.52 -18.71 -16.84
CA ALA A 145 10.08 -20.10 -16.74
C ALA A 145 10.44 -20.92 -17.99
N ARG A 146 10.26 -20.36 -19.19
CA ARG A 146 10.58 -21.03 -20.45
C ARG A 146 12.09 -21.28 -20.58
N GLU A 147 12.91 -20.31 -20.23
CA GLU A 147 14.38 -20.48 -20.21
C GLU A 147 14.80 -21.63 -19.29
N ASN A 148 14.26 -21.67 -18.06
CA ASN A 148 14.57 -22.73 -17.12
C ASN A 148 14.16 -24.12 -17.66
N SER A 149 12.98 -24.22 -18.28
CA SER A 149 12.53 -25.46 -18.91
C SER A 149 13.43 -25.90 -20.07
N GLN A 150 13.89 -24.96 -20.91
CA GLN A 150 14.82 -25.24 -22.01
C GLN A 150 16.16 -25.76 -21.46
N ARG A 151 16.76 -25.05 -20.49
CA ARG A 151 18.02 -25.46 -19.84
C ARG A 151 17.95 -26.86 -19.24
N ILE A 152 16.84 -27.20 -18.57
CA ILE A 152 16.65 -28.54 -18.00
C ILE A 152 16.56 -29.58 -19.12
N THR A 153 15.78 -29.30 -20.17
CA THR A 153 15.59 -30.23 -21.28
C THR A 153 16.89 -30.46 -22.05
N ASP A 154 17.66 -29.41 -22.31
CA ASP A 154 18.93 -29.51 -23.02
C ASP A 154 19.97 -30.27 -22.22
N ARG A 155 20.05 -30.03 -20.91
CA ARG A 155 20.91 -30.81 -20.00
C ARG A 155 20.58 -32.30 -20.04
N LEU A 156 19.31 -32.66 -20.09
CA LEU A 156 18.86 -34.05 -20.14
C LEU A 156 19.12 -34.71 -21.51
N LYS A 157 19.03 -33.96 -22.61
CA LYS A 157 19.18 -34.50 -23.98
C LYS A 157 20.59 -34.48 -24.52
N PHE A 158 21.37 -33.45 -24.21
CA PHE A 158 22.63 -33.15 -24.90
C PHE A 158 23.83 -32.98 -23.95
N GLY A 159 23.62 -33.06 -22.63
CA GLY A 159 24.70 -32.84 -21.64
C GLY A 159 25.12 -31.37 -21.55
N ASP A 160 26.34 -31.11 -21.10
CA ASP A 160 26.88 -29.75 -20.87
C ASP A 160 27.66 -29.24 -22.10
N SER A 161 26.99 -29.11 -23.23
CA SER A 161 27.59 -28.74 -24.53
C SER A 161 27.89 -27.24 -24.68
N GLY A 162 27.63 -26.41 -23.66
CA GLY A 162 27.87 -24.96 -23.66
C GLY A 162 26.98 -24.13 -24.60
N HIS A 163 26.41 -24.72 -25.65
CA HIS A 163 25.58 -24.03 -26.66
C HIS A 163 24.33 -23.36 -26.07
N GLY A 164 23.68 -23.99 -25.09
CA GLY A 164 22.45 -23.46 -24.50
C GLY A 164 22.61 -22.13 -23.77
N ALA A 165 23.82 -21.79 -23.31
CA ALA A 165 24.06 -20.56 -22.56
C ALA A 165 24.06 -19.31 -23.45
N GLU A 166 24.58 -19.40 -24.67
CA GLU A 166 24.59 -18.28 -25.62
C GLU A 166 23.20 -18.03 -26.20
N ASP A 167 22.50 -19.11 -26.59
CA ASP A 167 21.12 -19.04 -27.07
C ASP A 167 20.18 -18.45 -26.00
N SER A 168 20.33 -18.88 -24.74
CA SER A 168 19.55 -18.33 -23.62
C SER A 168 19.80 -16.83 -23.42
N LYS A 169 21.04 -16.35 -23.58
CA LYS A 169 21.36 -14.92 -23.47
C LYS A 169 20.72 -14.11 -24.59
N ALA A 170 20.75 -14.62 -25.82
CA ALA A 170 20.12 -13.96 -26.96
C ALA A 170 18.59 -13.92 -26.81
N ASP A 171 17.97 -15.00 -26.31
CA ASP A 171 16.54 -15.04 -26.01
C ASP A 171 16.17 -14.01 -24.93
N GLN A 172 16.94 -13.95 -23.85
CA GLN A 172 16.78 -12.94 -22.79
C GLN A 172 16.89 -11.51 -23.33
N ALA A 173 17.82 -11.25 -24.25
CA ALA A 173 17.97 -9.94 -24.88
C ALA A 173 16.73 -9.57 -25.71
N ALA A 174 16.21 -10.49 -26.53
CA ALA A 174 15.00 -10.27 -27.31
C ALA A 174 13.76 -10.07 -26.41
N ASN A 175 13.61 -10.87 -25.35
CA ASN A 175 12.53 -10.72 -24.37
C ASN A 175 12.57 -9.32 -23.72
N LYS A 176 13.75 -8.86 -23.28
CA LYS A 176 13.94 -7.53 -22.68
C LYS A 176 13.69 -6.40 -23.67
N TRP A 177 14.15 -6.54 -24.91
CA TRP A 177 13.92 -5.58 -25.98
C TRP A 177 12.43 -5.32 -26.19
N GLY A 178 11.65 -6.38 -26.42
CA GLY A 178 10.21 -6.28 -26.57
C GLY A 178 9.52 -5.72 -25.33
N ARG A 179 9.85 -6.23 -24.15
CA ARG A 179 9.25 -5.80 -22.88
C ARG A 179 9.54 -4.34 -22.54
N SER A 180 10.63 -3.79 -23.06
CA SER A 180 10.97 -2.36 -22.93
C SER A 180 10.18 -1.44 -23.88
N GLY A 181 9.32 -2.01 -24.74
CA GLY A 181 8.52 -1.25 -25.70
C GLY A 181 9.25 -0.93 -27.01
N LYS A 182 10.42 -1.53 -27.26
CA LYS A 182 11.13 -1.38 -28.54
C LYS A 182 10.50 -2.26 -29.61
N ASP A 183 10.62 -1.84 -30.87
CA ASP A 183 10.00 -2.52 -32.01
C ASP A 183 10.51 -3.96 -32.17
N PRO A 184 9.63 -4.98 -32.09
CA PRO A 184 9.98 -6.37 -32.34
C PRO A 184 10.51 -6.63 -33.75
N ASN A 185 10.15 -5.80 -34.74
CA ASN A 185 10.61 -5.99 -36.12
C ASN A 185 12.12 -5.82 -36.30
N HIS A 186 12.82 -5.30 -35.28
CA HIS A 186 14.28 -5.36 -35.20
C HIS A 186 14.82 -6.79 -35.40
N PHE A 187 14.07 -7.81 -34.98
CA PHE A 187 14.44 -9.23 -35.13
C PHE A 187 13.68 -9.95 -36.26
N ARG A 188 12.87 -9.25 -37.05
CA ARG A 188 12.01 -9.90 -38.06
C ARG A 188 12.88 -10.44 -39.21
N PRO A 189 12.84 -11.75 -39.51
CA PRO A 189 13.56 -12.27 -40.66
C PRO A 189 12.87 -11.87 -41.96
N ALA A 190 13.67 -11.67 -43.00
CA ALA A 190 13.17 -11.38 -44.34
C ALA A 190 12.23 -12.51 -44.80
N GLY A 191 11.07 -12.14 -45.34
CA GLY A 191 10.08 -13.09 -45.85
C GLY A 191 9.14 -13.69 -44.81
N LEU A 192 9.23 -13.33 -43.52
CA LEU A 192 8.24 -13.75 -42.53
C LEU A 192 6.85 -13.19 -42.91
N PRO A 193 5.81 -14.03 -43.08
CA PRO A 193 4.48 -13.59 -43.51
C PRO A 193 3.93 -12.44 -42.64
N SER A 194 3.37 -11.41 -43.28
CA SER A 194 2.93 -10.18 -42.62
C SER A 194 1.80 -10.35 -41.59
N LYS A 195 1.11 -11.49 -41.58
CA LYS A 195 0.11 -11.80 -40.55
C LYS A 195 0.73 -11.96 -39.15
N TYR A 196 2.03 -12.24 -39.08
CA TYR A 196 2.80 -12.36 -37.84
C TYR A 196 3.42 -11.03 -37.48
#